data_AF-A0A848JTY0-F1
#
_entry.id   AF-A0A848JTY0-F1
#
_cell.length_a   1.000
_cell.length_b   1.000
_cell.length_c   1.000
_cell.angle_alpha   90.00
_cell.angle_beta   90.00
_cell.angle_gamma   90.00
#
_symmetry.space_group_name_H-M   'P 1'
#
loop_
_entity.id
_entity.type
_entity.pdbx_description
1 polymer ?
#
loop_
_entity_poly.entity_id
_entity_poly.type
_entity_poly.pdbx_seq_one_letter_code
_entity_poly.pdbx_strand_id
1 'polypeptide(L)'
;MRLEGSCHCRAVRFTVEAHCPVPFMHCHCSICRKTAGSGGFAINLGAKAQSLKVRGRKHVKAFNALLREPGRRATRSPAERNFCGECGSALWLWDPRWPELVHPHASAIDTPLPKPPEVVEAGLDYAPHWVDVPSGPDHVRSGTWPGESLEEWHRRQNHSQRMKLDGGCSTGRSGVILSCGLPQPHARPLAVLGNEDHAGGFQGGADGSDVRLGDGRQSVDAFGAPDRGDP
;
A
#
# COMPACT_ATOMS: atom_id res chain seq x y z
N MET A 1 -0.85 3.89 22.07
CA MET A 1 0.60 3.64 22.26
C MET A 1 1.34 4.83 21.69
N ARG A 2 2.25 5.42 22.45
CA ARG A 2 3.13 6.48 21.93
C ARG A 2 4.24 5.86 21.11
N LEU A 3 4.38 6.29 19.85
CA LEU A 3 5.45 5.89 18.95
C LEU A 3 6.46 7.02 18.79
N GLU A 4 7.73 6.67 18.76
CA GLU A 4 8.85 7.52 18.35
C GLU A 4 9.37 7.01 17.01
N GLY A 5 9.68 7.93 16.10
CA GLY A 5 10.17 7.60 14.78
C GLY A 5 11.15 8.63 14.24
N SER A 6 11.95 8.21 13.26
CA SER A 6 12.95 9.05 12.61
C SER A 6 13.20 8.66 11.17
N CYS A 7 13.73 9.59 10.38
CA CYS A 7 14.30 9.25 9.08
C CYS A 7 15.69 8.60 9.26
N HIS A 8 16.20 7.95 8.22
CA HIS A 8 17.51 7.28 8.25
C HIS A 8 18.66 8.23 8.68
N CYS A 9 18.71 9.45 8.13
CA CYS A 9 19.73 10.43 8.50
C CYS A 9 19.44 11.17 9.82
N ARG A 10 18.31 10.89 10.48
CA ARG A 10 17.85 11.49 11.74
C ARG A 10 17.60 13.00 11.71
N ALA A 11 17.65 13.63 10.54
CA ALA A 11 17.31 15.05 10.36
C ALA A 11 15.83 15.33 10.69
N VAL A 12 14.96 14.33 10.51
CA VAL A 12 13.57 14.35 10.96
C VAL A 12 13.39 13.33 12.08
N ARG A 13 12.78 13.77 13.18
CA ARG A 13 12.33 12.91 14.28
C ARG A 13 10.90 13.30 14.65
N PHE A 14 10.08 12.34 15.02
CA PHE A 14 8.69 12.60 15.38
C PHE A 14 8.19 11.68 16.48
N THR A 15 7.12 12.12 17.14
CA THR A 15 6.34 11.30 18.08
C THR A 15 4.88 11.38 17.73
N VAL A 16 4.13 10.29 17.91
CA VAL A 16 2.69 10.24 17.61
C VAL A 16 1.98 9.20 18.48
N GLU A 17 0.73 9.46 18.84
CA GLU A 17 -0.15 8.50 19.53
C GLU A 17 -0.84 7.59 18.52
N ALA A 18 -0.40 6.34 18.47
CA ALA A 18 -0.97 5.27 17.66
C ALA A 18 -2.11 4.55 18.41
N HIS A 19 -3.29 4.54 17.81
CA HIS A 19 -4.41 3.72 18.24
C HIS A 19 -4.37 2.32 17.59
N CYS A 20 -3.62 2.19 16.49
CA CYS A 20 -3.43 0.95 15.75
C CYS A 20 -1.95 0.77 15.41
N PRO A 21 -1.12 0.36 16.39
CA PRO A 21 0.34 0.29 16.25
C PRO A 21 0.85 -1.02 15.63
N VAL A 22 -0.01 -2.04 15.44
CA VAL A 22 0.44 -3.36 14.99
C VAL A 22 0.63 -3.34 13.46
N PRO A 23 1.83 -3.68 12.95
CA PRO A 23 2.16 -3.63 11.53
C PRO A 23 1.64 -4.87 10.78
N PHE A 24 0.31 -5.04 10.71
CA PHE A 24 -0.30 -6.25 10.14
C PHE A 24 -0.51 -6.20 8.62
N MET A 25 -0.62 -5.01 8.03
CA MET A 25 -1.05 -4.87 6.62
C MET A 25 0.14 -4.60 5.69
N HIS A 26 0.42 -5.55 4.80
CA HIS A 26 1.36 -5.42 3.70
C HIS A 26 0.62 -4.91 2.46
N CYS A 27 0.87 -3.67 2.07
CA CYS A 27 0.26 -3.10 0.86
C CYS A 27 1.22 -3.20 -0.33
N HIS A 28 0.85 -4.04 -1.30
CA HIS A 28 1.61 -4.35 -2.51
C HIS A 28 1.32 -3.41 -3.69
N CYS A 29 0.43 -2.43 -3.50
CA CYS A 29 0.09 -1.51 -4.58
C CYS A 29 1.33 -0.78 -5.11
N SER A 30 1.32 -0.44 -6.40
CA SER A 30 2.45 0.17 -7.09
C SER A 30 2.98 1.43 -6.41
N ILE A 31 2.09 2.20 -5.77
CA ILE A 31 2.46 3.40 -5.02
C ILE A 31 3.23 3.00 -3.75
N CYS A 32 2.64 2.17 -2.89
CA CYS A 32 3.23 1.78 -1.61
C CYS A 32 4.60 1.12 -1.79
N ARG A 33 4.70 0.12 -2.66
CA ARG A 33 5.97 -0.58 -2.89
C ARG A 33 7.06 0.34 -3.46
N LYS A 34 6.72 1.24 -4.38
CA LYS A 34 7.71 2.15 -4.98
C LYS A 34 8.15 3.27 -4.04
N THR A 35 7.29 3.72 -3.13
CA THR A 35 7.58 4.90 -2.31
C THR A 35 8.12 4.56 -0.93
N ALA A 36 7.82 3.36 -0.40
CA ALA A 36 8.12 3.03 0.99
C ALA A 36 8.40 1.53 1.23
N GLY A 37 8.57 0.72 0.17
CA GLY A 37 8.51 -0.74 0.27
C GLY A 37 9.46 -1.49 -0.64
N SER A 38 10.77 -1.33 -0.45
CA SER A 38 11.80 -1.98 -1.27
C SER A 38 11.72 -3.51 -1.28
N GLY A 39 11.17 -4.13 -0.23
CA GLY A 39 10.90 -5.57 -0.15
C GLY A 39 9.63 -6.04 -0.87
N GLY A 40 8.94 -5.16 -1.61
CA GLY A 40 7.73 -5.49 -2.37
C GLY A 40 6.43 -4.93 -1.83
N PHE A 41 6.42 -4.46 -0.58
CA PHE A 41 5.26 -3.88 0.09
C PHE A 41 5.66 -2.79 1.07
N ALA A 42 4.72 -1.89 1.39
CA ALA A 42 4.87 -0.96 2.50
C ALA A 42 3.80 -1.21 3.56
N ILE A 43 4.12 -0.85 4.80
CA ILE A 43 3.23 -0.99 5.96
C ILE A 43 2.90 0.38 6.52
N ASN A 44 1.60 0.66 6.65
CA ASN A 44 1.08 1.87 7.29
C ASN A 44 0.47 1.51 8.65
N LEU A 45 0.77 2.31 9.67
CA LEU A 45 0.15 2.22 10.98
C LEU A 45 -1.05 3.18 11.07
N GLY A 46 -1.85 3.08 12.13
CA GLY A 46 -2.93 4.03 12.43
C GLY A 46 -2.63 4.88 13.65
N ALA A 47 -2.56 6.19 13.46
CA ALA A 47 -2.28 7.14 14.52
C ALA A 47 -3.13 8.42 14.43
N LYS A 48 -3.18 9.18 15.53
CA LYS A 48 -3.97 10.41 15.62
C LYS A 48 -3.17 11.59 15.10
N ALA A 49 -3.61 12.24 14.02
CA ALA A 49 -2.89 13.34 13.38
C ALA A 49 -2.55 14.49 14.35
N GLN A 50 -3.50 14.85 15.21
CA GLN A 50 -3.34 15.94 16.19
C GLN A 50 -2.22 15.68 17.23
N SER A 51 -1.83 14.42 17.43
CA SER A 51 -0.76 14.05 18.36
C SER A 51 0.64 14.10 17.73
N LEU A 52 0.73 14.29 16.41
CA LEU A 52 2.00 14.25 15.67
C LEU A 52 2.86 15.48 16.00
N LYS A 53 3.96 15.25 16.71
CA LYS A 53 4.98 16.27 16.99
C LYS A 53 6.22 15.95 16.18
N VAL A 54 6.69 16.91 15.38
CA VAL A 54 7.82 16.72 14.44
C VAL A 54 8.93 17.72 14.74
N ARG A 55 10.15 17.20 14.93
CA ARG A 55 11.40 17.97 14.92
C ARG A 55 12.06 17.84 13.55
N GLY A 56 12.63 18.94 13.05
CA GLY A 56 13.25 18.97 11.72
C GLY A 56 12.25 19.12 10.56
N ARG A 57 11.08 19.73 10.79
CA ARG A 57 10.03 19.95 9.76
C ARG A 57 10.55 20.57 8.45
N LYS A 58 11.59 21.40 8.51
CA LYS A 58 12.25 21.99 7.31
C LYS A 58 12.80 20.96 6.32
N HIS A 59 13.12 19.75 6.79
CA HIS A 59 13.61 18.64 5.98
C HIS A 59 12.47 17.72 5.51
N VAL A 60 11.22 17.97 5.91
CA VAL A 60 10.07 17.21 5.43
C VAL A 60 9.62 17.77 4.09
N LYS A 61 9.47 16.90 3.11
CA LYS A 61 8.85 17.18 1.82
C LYS A 61 7.61 16.30 1.68
N ALA A 62 6.66 16.74 0.86
CA ALA A 62 5.45 15.98 0.58
C ALA A 62 5.19 15.93 -0.92
N PHE A 63 4.61 14.84 -1.38
CA PHE A 63 4.06 14.75 -2.73
C PHE A 63 2.73 13.98 -2.75
N ASN A 64 1.93 14.25 -3.78
CA ASN A 64 0.69 13.57 -4.07
C ASN A 64 0.91 12.53 -5.17
N ALA A 65 0.57 11.27 -4.89
CA ALA A 65 0.76 10.19 -5.84
C ALA A 65 -0.12 10.37 -7.09
N LEU A 66 0.39 9.94 -8.24
CA LEU A 66 -0.39 9.88 -9.48
C LEU A 66 -1.21 8.58 -9.51
N LEU A 67 -2.52 8.73 -9.65
CA LEU A 67 -3.46 7.64 -9.88
C LEU A 67 -3.63 7.45 -11.39
N ARG A 68 -3.47 6.20 -11.84
CA ARG A 68 -3.62 5.81 -13.24
C ARG A 68 -4.67 4.71 -13.31
N GLU A 69 -5.74 4.99 -14.04
CA GLU A 69 -6.79 4.03 -14.34
C GLU A 69 -6.79 3.79 -15.86
N PRO A 70 -6.92 2.53 -16.33
CA PRO A 70 -7.00 2.23 -17.76
C PRO A 70 -8.08 3.07 -18.46
N GLY A 71 -7.75 3.65 -19.62
CA GLY A 71 -8.68 4.48 -20.38
C GLY A 71 -9.02 5.84 -19.76
N ARG A 72 -8.36 6.24 -18.66
CA ARG A 72 -8.59 7.53 -17.99
C ARG A 72 -7.32 8.36 -17.88
N ARG A 73 -7.48 9.68 -17.88
CA ARG A 73 -6.37 10.61 -17.63
C ARG A 73 -5.86 10.41 -16.21
N ALA A 74 -4.55 10.42 -16.04
CA ALA A 74 -3.94 10.35 -14.72
C ALA A 74 -4.36 11.53 -13.85
N THR A 75 -4.74 11.25 -12.60
CA THR A 75 -5.14 12.24 -11.60
C THR A 75 -4.18 12.22 -10.42
N ARG A 76 -4.21 13.25 -9.57
CA ARG A 76 -3.43 13.27 -8.31
C ARG A 76 -4.32 12.85 -7.15
N SER A 77 -3.83 11.92 -6.34
CA SER A 77 -4.46 11.59 -5.06
C SER A 77 -4.32 12.77 -4.09
N PRO A 78 -5.36 13.14 -3.32
CA PRO A 78 -5.23 14.17 -2.29
C PRO A 78 -4.32 13.73 -1.13
N ALA A 79 -4.03 12.43 -0.99
CA ALA A 79 -3.14 11.91 0.04
C ALA A 79 -1.70 12.43 -0.13
N GLU A 80 -1.18 13.04 0.93
CA GLU A 80 0.17 13.55 1.02
C GLU A 80 1.12 12.49 1.57
N ARG A 81 2.16 12.17 0.80
CA ARG A 81 3.24 11.27 1.20
C ARG A 81 4.40 12.09 1.74
N ASN A 82 4.57 12.09 3.05
CA ASN A 82 5.60 12.86 3.72
C ASN A 82 6.89 12.04 3.83
N PHE A 83 8.00 12.61 3.38
CA PHE A 83 9.31 11.97 3.36
C PHE A 83 10.41 12.95 3.76
N CYS A 84 11.57 12.42 4.13
CA CYS A 84 12.75 13.24 4.38
C CYS A 84 13.38 13.67 3.05
N GLY A 85 13.45 14.97 2.80
CA GLY A 85 14.09 15.53 1.60
C GLY A 85 15.61 15.33 1.54
N GLU A 86 16.26 14.99 2.66
CA GLU A 86 17.71 14.76 2.71
C GLU A 86 18.09 13.31 2.36
N CYS A 87 17.34 12.33 2.85
CA CYS A 87 17.69 10.90 2.71
C CYS A 87 16.62 10.04 2.05
N GLY A 88 15.49 10.63 1.63
CA GLY A 88 14.41 9.92 0.95
C GLY A 88 13.54 9.00 1.82
N SER A 89 13.82 8.86 3.13
CA SER A 89 13.01 7.99 4.00
C SER A 89 11.54 8.41 4.00
N ALA A 90 10.65 7.48 3.65
CA ALA A 90 9.21 7.67 3.77
C ALA A 90 8.82 7.70 5.25
N LEU A 91 8.04 8.69 5.67
CA LEU A 91 7.76 8.94 7.09
C LEU A 91 6.31 8.62 7.45
N TRP A 92 5.36 9.31 6.81
CA TRP A 92 3.93 9.09 7.04
C TRP A 92 3.10 9.54 5.84
N LEU A 93 1.88 9.00 5.77
CA LEU A 93 0.83 9.45 4.88
C LEU A 93 -0.20 10.24 5.69
N TRP A 94 -0.63 11.38 5.16
CA TRP A 94 -1.78 12.14 5.66
C TRP A 94 -2.74 12.40 4.50
N ASP A 95 -4.05 12.41 4.75
CA ASP A 95 -5.04 12.64 3.72
C ASP A 95 -6.09 13.64 4.22
N PRO A 96 -6.35 14.73 3.48
CA PRO A 96 -7.32 15.74 3.91
C PRO A 96 -8.76 15.20 4.00
N ARG A 97 -9.05 14.04 3.41
CA ARG A 97 -10.36 13.38 3.53
C ARG A 97 -10.60 12.75 4.90
N TRP A 98 -9.53 12.48 5.66
CA TRP A 98 -9.55 11.95 7.03
C TRP A 98 -8.54 12.74 7.89
N PRO A 99 -8.80 14.04 8.13
CA PRO A 99 -7.81 14.96 8.70
C PRO A 99 -7.36 14.58 10.12
N GLU A 100 -8.14 13.79 10.84
CA GLU A 100 -7.87 13.27 12.17
C GLU A 100 -6.88 12.11 12.19
N LEU A 101 -6.65 11.46 11.04
CA LEU A 101 -5.78 10.29 10.90
C LEU A 101 -4.44 10.65 10.28
N VAL A 102 -3.39 10.00 10.78
CA VAL A 102 -2.09 9.97 10.13
C VAL A 102 -1.57 8.54 10.13
N HIS A 103 -0.84 8.19 9.08
CA HIS A 103 -0.39 6.84 8.81
C HIS A 103 1.13 6.77 8.72
N PRO A 104 1.84 6.66 9.87
CA PRO A 104 3.28 6.44 9.88
C PRO A 104 3.65 5.14 9.17
N HIS A 105 4.75 5.18 8.41
CA HIS A 105 5.34 3.96 7.88
C HIS A 105 6.04 3.19 8.99
N ALA A 106 5.81 1.88 9.07
CA ALA A 106 6.46 1.04 10.08
C ALA A 106 8.00 1.12 10.01
N SER A 107 8.56 1.30 8.80
CA SER A 107 10.00 1.46 8.56
C SER A 107 10.60 2.76 9.13
N ALA A 108 9.77 3.73 9.51
CA ALA A 108 10.21 4.99 10.13
C ALA A 108 10.03 4.99 11.66
N ILE A 109 9.56 3.89 12.26
CA ILE A 109 9.33 3.80 13.70
C ILE A 109 10.54 3.20 14.40
N ASP A 110 11.05 3.92 15.40
CA ASP A 110 12.18 3.48 16.24
C ASP A 110 11.69 2.71 17.47
N THR A 111 10.45 2.98 17.93
CA THR A 111 9.82 2.22 19.02
C THR A 111 9.60 0.77 18.62
N PRO A 112 9.95 -0.24 19.45
CA PRO A 112 9.68 -1.64 19.15
C PRO A 112 8.18 -1.89 18.86
N LEU A 113 7.89 -2.39 17.66
CA LEU A 113 6.52 -2.71 17.25
C LEU A 113 6.16 -4.15 17.61
N PRO A 114 4.91 -4.42 18.01
CA PRO A 114 4.46 -5.78 18.30
C PRO A 114 4.42 -6.62 17.02
N LYS A 115 4.72 -7.92 17.12
CA LYS A 115 4.55 -8.85 15.99
C LYS A 115 3.04 -9.11 15.78
N PRO A 116 2.51 -8.97 14.56
CA PRO A 116 1.12 -9.32 14.29
C PRO A 116 0.89 -10.85 14.41
N PRO A 117 -0.25 -11.30 14.94
CA PRO A 117 -0.64 -12.71 14.93
C PRO A 117 -1.10 -13.18 13.54
N GLU A 118 -1.44 -12.25 12.65
CA GLU A 118 -1.92 -12.49 11.28
C GLU A 118 -1.46 -11.31 10.41
N VAL A 119 -1.01 -11.58 9.20
CA VAL A 119 -0.63 -10.57 8.22
C VAL A 119 -1.67 -10.51 7.11
N VAL A 120 -2.08 -9.31 6.73
CA VAL A 120 -2.95 -9.06 5.59
C VAL A 120 -2.11 -8.60 4.40
N GLU A 121 -2.01 -9.47 3.39
CA GLU A 121 -1.39 -9.20 2.10
C GLU A 121 -2.42 -8.53 1.18
N ALA A 122 -2.39 -7.19 1.11
CA ALA A 122 -3.35 -6.37 0.37
C ALA A 122 -2.77 -5.84 -0.95
N GLY A 123 -3.62 -5.74 -1.96
CA GLY A 123 -3.30 -5.19 -3.27
C GLY A 123 -2.50 -6.15 -4.15
N LEU A 124 -2.74 -7.46 -3.99
CA LEU A 124 -2.02 -8.51 -4.72
C LEU A 124 -2.22 -8.47 -6.24
N ASP A 125 -3.33 -7.91 -6.73
CA ASP A 125 -3.55 -7.69 -8.17
C ASP A 125 -2.52 -6.72 -8.78
N TYR A 126 -1.82 -5.96 -7.93
CA TYR A 126 -0.78 -5.00 -8.32
C TYR A 126 0.63 -5.42 -7.89
N ALA A 127 0.76 -6.59 -7.23
CA ALA A 127 2.04 -7.12 -6.80
C ALA A 127 2.86 -7.54 -8.03
N PRO A 128 4.13 -7.14 -8.14
CA PRO A 128 4.98 -7.59 -9.23
C PRO A 128 5.45 -9.03 -9.00
N HIS A 129 5.67 -9.79 -10.08
CA HIS A 129 5.98 -11.22 -10.02
C HIS A 129 7.26 -11.60 -9.27
N TRP A 130 8.20 -10.66 -9.11
CA TRP A 130 9.45 -10.92 -8.39
C TRP A 130 9.29 -10.84 -6.86
N VAL A 131 8.14 -10.40 -6.35
CA VAL A 131 7.90 -10.31 -4.91
C VAL A 131 7.38 -11.66 -4.41
N ASP A 132 8.16 -12.29 -3.55
CA ASP A 132 7.74 -13.50 -2.83
C ASP A 132 6.69 -13.11 -1.78
N VAL A 133 5.41 -13.27 -2.13
CA VAL A 133 4.29 -12.99 -1.22
C VAL A 133 4.00 -14.22 -0.37
N PRO A 134 4.20 -14.16 0.97
CA PRO A 134 3.94 -15.29 1.84
C PRO A 134 2.48 -15.79 1.78
N SER A 135 2.31 -17.08 2.04
CA SER A 135 1.02 -17.75 2.13
C SER A 135 1.00 -18.68 3.34
N GLY A 136 -0.19 -19.05 3.81
CA GLY A 136 -0.36 -19.90 4.98
C GLY A 136 -1.53 -19.47 5.86
N PRO A 137 -1.76 -20.18 6.98
CA PRO A 137 -2.89 -19.93 7.87
C PRO A 137 -2.86 -18.54 8.52
N ASP A 138 -1.67 -17.96 8.70
CA ASP A 138 -1.49 -16.64 9.32
C ASP A 138 -1.44 -15.50 8.28
N HIS A 139 -1.70 -15.80 6.99
CA HIS A 139 -1.68 -14.83 5.90
C HIS A 139 -3.05 -14.71 5.23
N VAL A 140 -3.74 -13.60 5.48
CA VAL A 140 -4.96 -13.23 4.78
C VAL A 140 -4.57 -12.53 3.48
N ARG A 141 -5.06 -13.04 2.35
CA ARG A 141 -4.68 -12.55 1.01
C ARG A 141 -5.87 -11.84 0.35
N SER A 142 -5.65 -10.65 -0.18
CA SER A 142 -6.65 -9.89 -0.93
C SER A 142 -6.07 -9.33 -2.23
N GLY A 143 -6.76 -9.58 -3.34
CA GLY A 143 -6.41 -9.04 -4.66
C GLY A 143 -6.39 -7.50 -4.65
N THR A 144 -7.39 -6.89 -4.02
CA THR A 144 -7.46 -5.45 -3.79
C THR A 144 -7.27 -5.15 -2.31
N TRP A 145 -8.15 -4.39 -1.66
CA TRP A 145 -8.05 -4.11 -0.22
C TRP A 145 -8.97 -5.03 0.57
N PRO A 146 -8.61 -5.42 1.80
CA PRO A 146 -9.52 -6.16 2.66
C PRO A 146 -10.80 -5.36 2.91
N GLY A 147 -11.92 -6.06 3.07
CA GLY A 147 -13.19 -5.43 3.49
C GLY A 147 -13.14 -4.92 4.95
N GLU A 148 -12.22 -5.45 5.75
CA GLU A 148 -11.97 -5.01 7.12
C GLU A 148 -11.00 -3.82 7.13
N SER A 149 -11.35 -2.76 7.87
CA SER A 149 -10.49 -1.61 8.08
C SER A 149 -9.31 -1.88 9.01
N LEU A 150 -8.31 -0.99 8.95
CA LEU A 150 -7.15 -1.00 9.87
C LEU A 150 -7.59 -0.93 11.33
N GLU A 151 -8.60 -0.12 11.63
CA GLU A 151 -9.15 0.00 12.99
C GLU A 151 -9.98 -1.23 13.38
N GLU A 152 -10.84 -1.75 12.50
CA GLU A 152 -11.65 -2.95 12.78
C GLU A 152 -10.78 -4.17 13.04
N TRP A 153 -9.70 -4.36 12.27
CA TRP A 153 -8.75 -5.44 12.51
C TRP A 153 -8.16 -5.34 13.92
N HIS A 154 -7.67 -4.15 14.32
CA HIS A 154 -7.12 -3.95 15.66
C HIS A 154 -8.16 -4.15 16.76
N ARG A 155 -9.39 -3.71 16.54
CA ARG A 155 -10.51 -3.92 17.46
C ARG A 155 -10.79 -5.42 17.61
N ARG A 156 -10.88 -6.17 16.51
CA ARG A 156 -11.07 -7.64 16.50
C ARG A 156 -9.93 -8.36 17.22
N GLN A 157 -8.68 -7.95 17.02
CA GLN A 157 -7.53 -8.55 17.71
C GLN A 157 -7.56 -8.26 19.21
N ASN A 158 -7.88 -7.03 19.62
CA ASN A 158 -8.04 -6.68 21.03
C ASN A 158 -9.18 -7.47 21.68
N HIS A 159 -10.33 -7.62 21.00
CA HIS A 159 -11.42 -8.46 21.48
C HIS A 159 -11.01 -9.93 21.53
N SER A 160 -10.30 -10.46 20.53
CA SER A 160 -9.84 -11.84 20.51
C SER A 160 -8.84 -12.13 21.62
N GLN A 161 -7.89 -11.22 21.88
CA GLN A 161 -6.97 -11.32 23.01
C GLN A 161 -7.72 -11.28 24.33
N ARG A 162 -8.68 -10.35 24.45
CA ARG A 162 -9.51 -10.24 25.65
C ARG A 162 -10.44 -11.44 25.84
N MET A 163 -10.97 -12.06 24.78
CA MET A 163 -11.77 -13.29 24.88
C MET A 163 -10.92 -14.51 25.24
N LYS A 164 -9.67 -14.58 24.75
CA LYS A 164 -8.70 -15.58 25.21
C LYS A 164 -8.35 -15.42 26.69
N LEU A 165 -8.42 -14.19 27.22
CA LEU A 165 -8.18 -13.88 28.63
C LEU A 165 -9.45 -13.99 29.51
N ASP A 166 -10.63 -13.63 28.99
CA ASP A 166 -11.85 -13.35 29.77
C ASP A 166 -13.09 -14.18 29.37
N GLY A 167 -13.06 -15.02 28.34
CA GLY A 167 -14.18 -15.92 28.04
C GLY A 167 -15.47 -15.27 27.48
N GLY A 168 -15.37 -14.32 26.54
CA GLY A 168 -16.40 -14.05 25.51
C GLY A 168 -17.61 -13.15 25.85
N CYS A 169 -17.67 -11.91 25.32
CA CYS A 169 -18.93 -11.20 24.97
C CYS A 169 -18.69 -10.03 23.96
N SER A 170 -19.64 -9.76 23.06
CA SER A 170 -19.52 -9.02 21.79
C SER A 170 -20.12 -7.60 21.78
N THR A 171 -19.58 -6.67 20.96
CA THR A 171 -20.23 -5.38 20.58
C THR A 171 -19.78 -4.80 19.23
N GLY A 172 -20.73 -4.26 18.45
CA GLY A 172 -20.77 -2.94 17.75
C GLY A 172 -19.74 -2.55 16.65
N ARG A 173 -20.22 -2.24 15.42
CA ARG A 173 -19.45 -1.86 14.21
C ARG A 173 -19.41 -0.35 13.91
N SER A 174 -18.23 0.14 13.50
CA SER A 174 -17.97 1.22 12.51
C SER A 174 -16.46 1.17 12.13
N GLY A 175 -16.10 1.29 10.85
CA GLY A 175 -14.69 1.24 10.39
C GLY A 175 -14.46 1.87 9.01
N VAL A 176 -13.23 2.39 8.79
CA VAL A 176 -12.78 3.11 7.58
C VAL A 176 -11.71 2.32 6.85
N ILE A 177 -11.99 1.83 5.63
CA ILE A 177 -11.05 1.05 4.82
C ILE A 177 -9.97 1.97 4.22
N LEU A 178 -8.69 1.66 4.44
CA LEU A 178 -7.56 2.41 3.88
C LEU A 178 -7.37 2.12 2.37
N SER A 179 -8.27 2.64 1.53
CA SER A 179 -8.03 2.73 0.09
C SER A 179 -7.23 4.00 -0.20
N CYS A 180 -6.13 3.89 -0.96
CA CYS A 180 -5.28 5.02 -1.41
C CYS A 180 -5.99 6.01 -2.36
N GLY A 181 -7.31 6.15 -2.27
CA GLY A 181 -8.14 6.99 -3.13
C GLY A 181 -8.62 6.31 -4.40
N LEU A 182 -8.61 4.98 -4.48
CA LEU A 182 -9.27 4.26 -5.56
C LEU A 182 -10.78 4.10 -5.23
N PRO A 183 -11.69 4.37 -6.19
CA PRO A 183 -13.11 4.15 -6.00
C PRO A 183 -13.38 2.66 -5.73
N GLN A 184 -14.24 2.38 -4.75
CA GLN A 184 -14.69 1.03 -4.42
C GLN A 184 -15.45 0.46 -5.63
N PRO A 185 -15.09 -0.72 -6.18
CA PRO A 185 -15.93 -1.35 -7.18
C PRO A 185 -17.18 -1.87 -6.50
N HIS A 186 -18.32 -1.23 -6.77
CA HIS A 186 -19.62 -1.80 -6.52
C HIS A 186 -19.70 -3.16 -7.22
N ALA A 187 -19.94 -4.22 -6.46
CA ALA A 187 -20.16 -5.56 -6.99
C ALA A 187 -21.23 -5.52 -8.08
N ARG A 188 -20.88 -5.94 -9.30
CA ARG A 188 -21.85 -6.37 -10.31
C ARG A 188 -21.50 -7.79 -10.77
N PRO A 189 -22.52 -8.62 -11.06
CA PRO A 189 -22.40 -10.07 -11.06
C PRO A 189 -21.67 -10.58 -12.31
N LEU A 190 -21.04 -11.74 -12.16
CA LEU A 190 -20.46 -12.53 -13.26
C LEU A 190 -21.47 -12.67 -14.40
N ALA A 191 -21.08 -12.21 -15.59
CA ALA A 191 -21.65 -12.65 -16.84
C ALA A 191 -20.60 -13.51 -17.56
N VAL A 192 -20.98 -14.75 -17.81
CA VAL A 192 -20.28 -15.79 -18.56
C VAL A 192 -20.09 -15.35 -20.01
N LEU A 193 -18.87 -15.42 -20.52
CA LEU A 193 -18.52 -15.46 -21.96
C LEU A 193 -17.32 -16.42 -22.03
N GLY A 194 -17.36 -17.58 -22.69
CA GLY A 194 -17.87 -17.84 -24.03
C GLY A 194 -16.66 -17.82 -24.97
N ASN A 195 -16.09 -18.99 -25.27
CA ASN A 195 -15.00 -19.20 -26.24
C ASN A 195 -15.34 -18.56 -27.59
N GLU A 196 -14.32 -18.06 -28.29
CA GLU A 196 -14.12 -18.33 -29.72
C GLU A 196 -12.73 -17.86 -30.20
N ASP A 197 -12.11 -18.73 -31.00
CA ASP A 197 -10.81 -18.65 -31.63
C ASP A 197 -10.66 -17.45 -32.57
N HIS A 198 -9.41 -17.01 -32.84
CA HIS A 198 -8.90 -16.87 -34.21
C HIS A 198 -7.40 -16.63 -34.27
N ALA A 199 -6.79 -17.33 -35.24
CA ALA A 199 -5.37 -17.47 -35.51
C ALA A 199 -4.82 -16.44 -36.52
N GLY A 200 -3.50 -16.34 -36.55
CA GLY A 200 -2.69 -15.83 -37.68
C GLY A 200 -1.97 -14.52 -37.36
N GLY A 201 -0.70 -14.30 -37.67
CA GLY A 201 0.32 -15.11 -38.33
C GLY A 201 1.63 -14.33 -38.24
N PHE A 202 2.74 -15.07 -38.14
CA PHE A 202 4.09 -14.56 -37.92
C PHE A 202 4.85 -14.54 -39.25
N GLN A 203 5.61 -13.48 -39.53
CA GLN A 203 6.71 -13.34 -40.51
C GLN A 203 7.21 -11.89 -40.37
N GLY A 204 8.48 -11.52 -40.24
CA GLY A 204 9.78 -12.17 -40.39
C GLY A 204 10.75 -11.08 -40.91
N GLY A 205 12.00 -11.03 -40.43
CA GLY A 205 13.05 -10.22 -41.06
C GLY A 205 14.04 -9.59 -40.08
N ALA A 206 15.27 -10.13 -40.07
CA ALA A 206 16.42 -9.61 -39.33
C ALA A 206 17.54 -9.22 -40.30
N ASP A 207 18.01 -7.98 -40.21
CA ASP A 207 19.40 -7.50 -40.18
C ASP A 207 19.30 -5.98 -39.84
N GLY A 208 20.27 -5.20 -39.43
CA GLY A 208 21.69 -5.28 -39.19
C GLY A 208 22.12 -3.85 -38.81
N SER A 209 22.89 -3.70 -37.73
CA SER A 209 23.73 -2.54 -37.37
C SER A 209 23.26 -1.11 -37.66
N ASP A 210 22.87 -0.35 -36.62
CA ASP A 210 23.42 0.99 -36.38
C ASP A 210 22.92 1.57 -35.03
N VAL A 211 23.85 1.97 -34.17
CA VAL A 211 23.57 2.70 -32.93
C VAL A 211 23.22 4.14 -33.31
N ARG A 212 21.93 4.46 -33.33
CA ARG A 212 21.42 5.84 -33.36
C ARG A 212 20.48 6.06 -32.18
N LEU A 213 20.85 7.01 -31.32
CA LEU A 213 19.97 7.62 -30.33
C LEU A 213 18.86 8.37 -31.08
N GLY A 214 17.76 7.66 -31.36
CA GLY A 214 16.56 8.20 -31.98
C GLY A 214 15.55 8.65 -30.93
N ASP A 215 15.12 9.90 -31.06
CA ASP A 215 13.95 10.48 -30.43
C ASP A 215 12.71 9.61 -30.70
N GLY A 216 12.44 8.69 -29.77
CA GLY A 216 11.28 7.82 -29.76
C GLY A 216 10.45 8.14 -28.54
N ARG A 217 9.34 8.86 -28.75
CA ARG A 217 8.24 8.95 -27.79
C ARG A 217 7.73 7.53 -27.49
N GLN A 218 8.29 6.88 -26.47
CA GLN A 218 7.67 5.72 -25.83
C GLN A 218 6.51 6.23 -24.96
N SER A 219 5.38 6.44 -25.61
CA SER A 219 4.07 6.53 -24.97
C SER A 219 3.50 5.12 -24.81
N VAL A 220 2.94 4.86 -23.62
CA VAL A 220 2.34 3.61 -23.10
C VAL A 220 3.40 2.60 -22.61
N ASP A 221 3.47 2.22 -21.32
CA ASP A 221 2.45 1.40 -20.66
C ASP A 221 2.17 1.77 -19.19
N ALA A 222 0.86 1.78 -18.88
CA ALA A 222 0.38 1.39 -17.57
C ALA A 222 0.63 -0.11 -17.45
N PHE A 223 1.54 -0.54 -16.57
CA PHE A 223 1.85 -1.96 -16.38
C PHE A 223 0.60 -2.74 -15.99
N GLY A 224 -0.05 -3.33 -17.00
CA GLY A 224 -0.93 -4.48 -16.87
C GLY A 224 -0.10 -5.70 -16.46
N ALA A 225 -0.77 -6.69 -15.88
CA ALA A 225 -0.16 -7.98 -15.60
C ALA A 225 0.48 -8.54 -16.89
N PRO A 226 1.70 -9.08 -16.85
CA PRO A 226 2.24 -9.82 -17.97
C PRO A 226 1.34 -11.02 -18.29
N ASP A 227 1.20 -11.24 -19.59
CA ASP A 227 0.50 -12.34 -20.20
C ASP A 227 1.02 -13.69 -19.67
N ARG A 228 0.11 -14.63 -19.43
CA ARG A 228 0.41 -15.94 -18.86
C ARG A 228 0.95 -16.86 -19.95
N GLY A 229 2.27 -16.90 -20.09
CA GLY A 229 2.98 -17.99 -20.77
C GLY A 229 3.59 -18.94 -19.74
N ASP A 230 3.06 -20.16 -19.63
CA ASP A 230 3.63 -21.29 -18.88
C ASP A 230 4.76 -21.94 -19.72
N PRO A 231 5.91 -22.34 -19.15
CA PRO A 231 6.87 -23.19 -19.83
C PRO A 231 6.46 -24.67 -19.91
#